data_AF-E2SN69-F1
#
_entry.id   AF-E2SN69-F1
#
_cell.length_a   1.000
_cell.length_b   1.000
_cell.length_c   1.000
_cell.angle_alpha   90.00
_cell.angle_beta   90.00
_cell.angle_gamma   90.00
#
_symmetry.space_group_name_H-M   'P 1'
#
loop_
_entity.id
_entity.type
_entity.pdbx_description
1 polymer ?
#
loop_
_entity_poly.entity_id
_entity_poly.type
_entity_poly.pdbx_seq_one_letter_code
_entity_poly.pdbx_strand_id
1 'polypeptide(L)' 'MRLKRPINWTYEDRIEIVFLMAIDFNTQSEVYNFFQQFYAFIDDRSNIKALKNARDEMEIWEILQQSGITA' A
#
# COMPACT_ATOMS: atom_id res chain seq x y z
N MET A 1 3.50 -4.74 3.82
CA MET A 1 4.58 -5.04 4.78
C MET A 1 5.27 -3.75 5.20
N ARG A 2 5.37 -3.49 6.50
CA ARG A 2 6.14 -2.37 7.05
C ARG A 2 7.52 -2.86 7.49
N LEU A 3 8.57 -2.17 7.06
CA LEU A 3 9.95 -2.52 7.42
C LEU A 3 10.31 -1.92 8.78
N LYS A 4 11.04 -2.68 9.61
CA LYS A 4 11.50 -2.19 10.93
C LYS A 4 12.43 -0.98 10.82
N ARG A 5 13.15 -0.87 9.70
CA ARG A 5 14.02 0.26 9.34
C ARG A 5 13.96 0.45 7.82
N PRO A 6 14.15 1.68 7.31
CA PRO A 6 14.29 1.90 5.88
C PRO A 6 15.44 1.04 5.32
N ILE A 7 15.22 0.41 4.17
CA ILE A 7 16.25 -0.31 3.42
C ILE A 7 16.67 0.53 2.22
N ASN A 8 17.95 0.50 1.85
CA ASN A 8 18.40 1.07 0.59
C ASN A 8 17.88 0.15 -0.53
N TRP A 9 17.01 0.67 -1.39
CA TRP A 9 16.49 -0.06 -2.55
C TRP A 9 17.32 0.26 -3.80
N THR A 10 17.70 1.52 -3.94
CA THR A 10 18.70 2.00 -4.90
C THR A 10 19.79 2.77 -4.15
N TYR A 11 20.75 3.36 -4.87
CA TYR A 11 21.73 4.25 -4.26
C TYR A 11 21.09 5.52 -3.65
N GLU A 12 19.99 5.99 -4.24
CA GLU A 12 19.33 7.25 -3.87
C GLU A 12 18.05 7.02 -3.04
N ASP A 13 17.40 5.87 -3.19
CA ASP A 13 16.10 5.59 -2.58
C ASP A 13 16.18 4.71 -1.34
N ARG A 14 15.44 5.13 -0.32
CA ARG A 14 15.19 4.35 0.89
C ARG A 14 13.72 4.00 1.01
N ILE A 15 13.44 2.72 1.19
CA ILE A 15 12.08 2.17 1.23
C ILE A 15 11.74 1.74 2.65
N GLU A 16 10.55 2.13 3.11
CA GLU A 16 10.03 1.82 4.45
C GLU A 16 8.76 0.95 4.42
N ILE A 17 8.04 0.97 3.29
CA ILE A 17 6.79 0.24 3.08
C ILE A 17 6.90 -0.51 1.77
N VAL A 18 6.50 -1.78 1.79
CA VAL A 18 6.42 -2.64 0.59
C VAL A 18 5.01 -3.20 0.49
N PHE A 19 4.38 -3.03 -0.66
CA PHE A 19 3.13 -3.70 -1.02
C PHE A 19 3.45 -4.90 -1.91
N LEU A 20 2.95 -6.07 -1.56
CA LEU A 20 3.07 -7.29 -2.35
C LEU A 20 1.66 -7.70 -2.77
N MET A 21 1.45 -7.93 -4.06
CA MET A 21 0.13 -8.17 -4.65
C MET A 21 0.20 -9.38 -5.57
N ALA A 22 -0.83 -10.23 -5.52
CA ALA A 22 -1.08 -11.29 -6.47
C ALA A 22 -2.28 -10.88 -7.33
N ILE A 23 -2.09 -10.84 -8.65
CA ILE A 23 -3.08 -10.28 -9.58
C ILE A 23 -3.33 -11.32 -10.69
N ASP A 24 -4.60 -11.60 -10.96
CA ASP A 24 -5.02 -12.32 -12.15
C ASP A 24 -5.32 -11.31 -13.27
N PHE A 25 -4.51 -11.32 -14.33
CA PHE A 25 -4.67 -10.40 -15.45
C PHE A 25 -5.81 -10.79 -16.41
N ASN A 26 -6.49 -11.91 -16.19
CA ASN A 26 -7.67 -12.28 -16.96
C ASN A 26 -8.89 -11.38 -16.66
N THR A 27 -8.90 -10.64 -15.54
CA THR A 27 -9.97 -9.71 -15.16
C THR A 27 -9.54 -8.23 -15.30
N GLN A 28 -9.26 -7.81 -16.54
CA GLN A 28 -8.67 -6.48 -16.84
C GLN A 28 -9.38 -5.28 -16.18
N SER A 29 -10.72 -5.27 -16.11
CA SER A 29 -11.48 -4.16 -15.52
C SER A 29 -11.30 -4.06 -14.01
N GLU A 30 -11.26 -5.19 -13.31
CA GLU A 30 -11.08 -5.24 -11.86
C GLU A 30 -9.67 -4.82 -11.48
N VAL A 31 -8.67 -5.31 -12.21
CA VAL A 31 -7.27 -4.92 -12.05
C VAL A 31 -7.10 -3.42 -12.23
N TYR A 32 -7.72 -2.83 -13.26
CA TYR A 32 -7.65 -1.39 -13.51
C TYR A 32 -8.28 -0.58 -12.37
N ASN A 33 -9.47 -0.97 -11.91
CA ASN A 33 -10.16 -0.30 -10.80
C ASN A 33 -9.35 -0.37 -9.50
N PHE A 34 -8.80 -1.55 -9.19
CA PHE A 34 -7.93 -1.74 -8.04
C PHE A 34 -6.72 -0.80 -8.10
N PHE A 35 -6.01 -0.74 -9.23
CA PHE A 35 -4.85 0.14 -9.36
C PHE A 35 -5.23 1.62 -9.25
N GLN A 36 -6.38 2.06 -9.79
CA GLN A 36 -6.83 3.45 -9.62
C GLN A 36 -7.04 3.80 -8.14
N GLN A 37 -7.73 2.94 -7.39
CA GLN A 37 -7.94 3.14 -5.95
C GLN A 37 -6.61 3.10 -5.18
N PHE A 38 -5.75 2.14 -5.53
CA PHE A 38 -4.43 2.00 -4.92
C PHE A 38 -3.54 3.22 -5.17
N TYR A 39 -3.54 3.77 -6.40
CA TYR A 39 -2.80 4.98 -6.73
C TYR A 39 -3.33 6.20 -5.97
N ALA A 40 -4.66 6.37 -5.88
CA ALA A 40 -5.26 7.43 -5.09
C ALA A 40 -4.89 7.32 -3.60
N PHE A 41 -4.86 6.11 -3.07
CA PHE A 41 -4.46 5.84 -1.69
C PHE A 41 -3.01 6.23 -1.40
N ILE A 42 -2.06 5.85 -2.27
CA ILE A 42 -0.63 6.14 -2.04
C ILE A 42 -0.26 7.61 -2.28
N ASP A 43 -1.03 8.33 -3.12
CA ASP A 43 -0.81 9.76 -3.39
C ASP A 43 -1.22 10.62 -2.18
N ASP A 44 -2.16 10.14 -1.37
CA ASP A 44 -2.52 10.78 -0.12
C ASP A 44 -1.45 10.54 0.97
N ARG A 45 -0.69 11.59 1.28
CA ARG A 45 0.35 11.57 2.32
C ARG A 45 -0.18 11.21 3.72
N SER A 46 -1.45 11.46 4.01
CA SER A 46 -2.05 11.12 5.31
C SER A 46 -2.21 9.61 5.48
N ASN A 47 -2.60 8.91 4.41
CA ASN A 47 -2.71 7.45 4.35
C ASN A 47 -1.35 6.78 4.53
N ILE A 48 -0.33 7.26 3.82
CA ILE A 48 1.04 6.75 3.97
C ILE A 48 1.56 6.99 5.40
N LYS A 49 1.31 8.16 5.98
CA LYS A 49 1.69 8.46 7.36
C LYS A 49 0.97 7.55 8.36
N ALA A 50 -0.31 7.27 8.15
CA ALA A 50 -1.07 6.34 8.97
C ALA A 50 -0.46 4.93 8.90
N LEU A 51 -0.18 4.41 7.71
CA LEU A 51 0.48 3.10 7.52
C LEU A 51 1.85 3.00 8.21
N LYS A 52 2.66 4.07 8.16
CA LYS A 52 3.98 4.09 8.83
C LYS A 52 3.87 3.95 10.35
N ASN A 53 2.83 4.55 10.92
CA ASN A 53 2.62 4.65 12.36
C ASN A 53 1.71 3.56 12.94
N ALA A 54 1.09 2.75 12.10
CA ALA A 54 0.26 1.63 12.53
C ALA A 54 0.99 0.72 13.51
N ARG A 55 0.30 0.37 14.60
CA ARG A 55 0.85 -0.41 15.72
C ARG A 55 1.05 -1.86 15.34
N ASP A 56 0.10 -2.42 14.61
CA ASP A 56 0.06 -3.83 14.25
C ASP A 56 -0.59 -4.04 12.86
N GLU A 57 -0.69 -5.30 12.47
CA GLU A 57 -1.24 -5.74 11.20
C GLU A 57 -2.74 -5.46 11.07
N MET A 58 -3.47 -5.45 12.19
CA MET A 58 -4.91 -5.17 12.22
C MET A 58 -5.17 -3.70 11.90
N GLU A 59 -4.40 -2.79 12.49
CA GLU A 59 -4.50 -1.35 12.20
C GLU A 59 -4.12 -1.06 10.73
N ILE A 60 -3.13 -1.76 10.17
CA ILE A 60 -2.81 -1.68 8.74
C ILE A 60 -4.02 -2.10 7.89
N TRP A 61 -4.67 -3.20 8.25
CA TRP A 61 -5.86 -3.68 7.52
C TRP A 61 -7.01 -2.67 7.57
N GLU A 62 -7.29 -2.08 8.73
CA GLU A 62 -8.32 -1.06 8.89
C GLU A 62 -8.07 0.19 8.03
N ILE A 63 -6.83 0.67 7.99
CA ILE A 63 -6.43 1.80 7.14
C ILE A 63 -6.69 1.50 5.66
N LEU A 64 -6.35 0.29 5.20
CA LEU A 64 -6.56 -0.11 3.81
C LEU A 64 -8.05 -0.21 3.46
N GLN A 65 -8.88 -0.77 4.36
CA GLN A 65 -10.33 -0.88 4.14
C GLN A 65 -11.02 0.48 4.09
N GLN A 66 -10.68 1.40 5.01
CA GLN A 66 -11.26 2.75 5.04
C GLN A 66 -10.94 3.55 3.78
N SER A 67 -9.83 3.21 3.11
CA SER A 67 -9.38 3.85 1.88
C SER A 67 -10.07 3.33 0.62
N GLY A 68 -11.01 2.40 0.77
CA GLY A 68 -11.76 1.83 -0.34
C GLY A 68 -10.94 0.87 -1.21
N ILE A 69 -9.75 0.46 -0.77
CA ILE A 69 -9.01 -0.64 -1.42
C ILE A 69 -9.71 -1.94 -1.02
N THR A 70 -10.65 -2.37 -1.84
CA THR A 70 -11.30 -3.67 -1.69
C THR A 70 -10.67 -4.66 -2.67
N ALA A 71 -10.25 -5.82 -2.16
CA ALA A 71 -9.88 -6.97 -2.96
C ALA A 71 -11.11 -7.62 -3.59
#